data_AF-W9VX59-F1
#
_entry.id   AF-W9VX59-F1
#
_cell.length_a   1.000
_cell.length_b   1.000
_cell.length_c   1.000
_cell.angle_alpha   90.00
_cell.angle_beta   90.00
_cell.angle_gamma   90.00
#
_symmetry.space_group_name_H-M   'P 1'
#
loop_
_entity.id
_entity.type
_entity.pdbx_description
1 polymer ?
#
loop_
_entity_poly.entity_id
_entity_poly.type
_entity_poly.pdbx_seq_one_letter_code
_entity_poly.pdbx_strand_id
1 'polypeptide(L)'
;MAPFLQTHQPSYASRINEKGHRISTLTYPGHPFSPHLCAVIARLPEGFAEMALSRGVAVEIISFLVKLTELISWIATGEDAGSQSTAPPPPPATNDSAASAPHRPDMTIQRAIYDLQCLSALPLTPPEAQMVRALLAFCLHLYNETSFHIPLARPLRPLLEAFNETTELPRPPWLQRCLYWCAVVVASAWDTQIDASPERHVVLDKLAARLPEARCWADTEDLMRKFFWLDRLGDEWEVCWRAAAFRNRRHRRGASQIAPLSRLGDRDGPAGVGDAFDG
;
A
#
# COMPACT_ATOMS: atom_id res chain seq x y z
N MET A 1 34.44 32.19 2.80
CA MET A 1 34.66 31.85 4.23
C MET A 1 33.34 32.04 4.97
N ALA A 2 32.76 30.95 5.48
CA ALA A 2 31.90 31.03 6.67
C ALA A 2 32.82 31.12 7.90
N PRO A 3 32.47 31.89 8.94
CA PRO A 3 31.77 31.30 10.11
C PRO A 3 30.77 32.31 10.74
N PHE A 4 29.63 31.97 11.31
CA PHE A 4 29.41 31.13 12.50
C PHE A 4 27.99 30.56 12.44
N LEU A 5 27.91 29.24 12.57
CA LEU A 5 26.68 28.48 12.76
C LEU A 5 26.21 28.64 14.21
N GLN A 6 24.92 28.98 14.38
CA GLN A 6 24.05 28.89 15.57
C GLN A 6 23.23 30.19 15.66
N THR A 7 21.90 30.19 15.68
CA THR A 7 20.99 29.29 16.39
C THR A 7 19.55 29.59 15.92
N HIS A 8 18.74 28.55 15.66
CA HIS A 8 17.34 28.58 15.14
C HIS A 8 17.25 29.01 13.65
N GLN A 9 16.85 28.22 12.66
CA GLN A 9 15.78 27.23 12.49
C GLN A 9 15.95 26.63 11.06
N PRO A 10 15.40 25.45 10.71
CA PRO A 10 14.96 25.23 9.34
C PRO A 10 13.45 25.53 9.21
N SER A 11 13.16 26.55 8.43
CA SER A 11 11.84 27.08 8.02
C SER A 11 11.02 26.13 7.12
N TYR A 12 11.04 24.82 7.37
CA TYR A 12 10.06 23.89 6.76
C TYR A 12 8.92 23.58 7.74
N ALA A 13 9.22 23.58 9.04
CA ALA A 13 8.25 23.48 10.13
C ALA A 13 7.32 24.70 10.25
N SER A 14 7.63 25.81 9.54
CA SER A 14 6.77 27.00 9.45
C SER A 14 5.76 26.94 8.29
N ARG A 15 5.73 25.86 7.50
CA ARG A 15 4.72 25.65 6.44
C ARG A 15 3.80 24.47 6.66
N ILE A 16 3.80 23.89 7.87
CA ILE A 16 2.65 23.13 8.35
C ILE A 16 1.70 24.16 8.98
N ASN A 17 1.00 24.85 8.07
CA ASN A 17 0.12 25.97 8.34
C ASN A 17 -0.80 25.73 9.53
N GLU A 18 -0.70 26.62 10.50
CA GLU A 18 -1.81 27.03 11.35
C GLU A 18 -3.07 27.15 10.48
N LYS A 19 -4.07 26.30 10.77
CA LYS A 19 -5.44 26.41 10.26
C LYS A 19 -5.54 26.61 8.73
N GLY A 20 -5.39 25.51 7.98
CA GLY A 20 -6.12 25.34 6.72
C GLY A 20 -5.46 25.75 5.40
N HIS A 21 -4.13 25.71 5.26
CA HIS A 21 -3.47 25.95 3.97
C HIS A 21 -2.74 24.73 3.39
N ARG A 22 -2.89 24.58 2.06
CA ARG A 22 -2.51 23.45 1.20
C ARG A 22 -1.01 23.14 1.22
N ILE A 23 -0.67 21.84 1.30
CA ILE A 23 0.67 21.34 1.01
C ILE A 23 1.02 21.76 -0.43
N SER A 24 2.04 22.59 -0.58
CA SER A 24 2.40 23.21 -1.87
C SER A 24 3.83 22.87 -2.31
N THR A 25 4.63 22.27 -1.43
CA THR A 25 6.00 21.83 -1.69
C THR A 25 6.28 20.54 -0.93
N LEU A 26 6.93 19.57 -1.60
CA LEU A 26 7.36 18.31 -0.99
C LEU A 26 8.80 18.44 -0.50
N THR A 27 9.05 18.03 0.73
CA THR A 27 10.37 18.11 1.37
C THR A 27 10.90 16.70 1.60
N TYR A 28 12.01 16.34 0.96
CA TYR A 28 12.63 15.02 1.16
C TYR A 28 13.70 15.07 2.24
N PRO A 29 13.77 14.05 3.11
CA PRO A 29 14.66 14.10 4.25
C PRO A 29 16.12 13.84 3.83
N GLY A 30 17.04 14.66 4.35
CA GLY A 30 18.48 14.48 4.23
C GLY A 30 19.05 13.53 5.30
N HIS A 31 20.35 13.26 5.21
CA HIS A 31 21.09 12.62 6.30
C HIS A 31 22.08 13.60 6.96
N PRO A 32 22.29 13.49 8.28
CA PRO A 32 21.56 12.61 9.22
C PRO A 32 20.09 13.02 9.39
N PHE A 33 19.21 12.07 9.78
CA PHE A 33 17.83 12.41 10.11
C PHE A 33 17.77 13.27 11.37
N SER A 34 16.84 14.23 11.41
CA SER A 34 16.63 15.01 12.62
C SER A 34 16.01 14.14 13.72
N PRO A 35 16.31 14.38 15.00
CA PRO A 35 15.69 13.64 16.11
C PRO A 35 14.16 13.69 16.08
N HIS A 36 13.60 14.84 15.66
CA HIS A 36 12.17 15.01 15.48
C HIS A 36 11.61 14.08 14.39
N LEU A 37 12.25 14.01 13.22
CA LEU A 37 11.81 13.12 12.15
C LEU A 37 11.91 11.65 12.57
N CYS A 38 12.97 11.26 13.28
CA CYS A 38 13.07 9.90 13.83
C CYS A 38 11.90 9.58 14.78
N ALA A 39 11.51 10.53 15.64
CA ALA A 39 10.35 10.37 16.52
C ALA A 39 9.03 10.26 15.75
N VAL A 40 8.87 10.99 14.64
CA VAL A 40 7.70 10.87 13.75
C VAL A 40 7.67 9.49 13.08
N ILE A 41 8.80 9.04 12.50
CA ILE A 41 8.91 7.74 11.83
C ILE A 41 8.62 6.59 12.80
N ALA A 42 9.06 6.68 14.05
CA ALA A 42 8.83 5.66 15.06
C ALA A 42 7.35 5.42 15.41
N ARG A 43 6.45 6.31 14.99
CA ARG A 43 5.00 6.18 15.19
C ARG A 43 4.30 5.49 14.02
N LEU A 44 5.01 5.22 12.93
CA LEU A 44 4.45 4.55 11.76
C LEU A 44 4.41 3.03 11.97
N PRO A 45 3.47 2.33 11.31
CA PRO A 45 3.57 0.89 11.12
C PRO A 45 4.91 0.51 10.48
N GLU A 46 5.46 -0.64 10.86
CA GLU A 46 6.79 -1.12 10.45
C GLU A 46 7.03 -0.96 8.95
N GLY A 47 6.06 -1.38 8.12
CA GLY A 47 6.17 -1.32 6.66
C GLY A 47 6.28 0.11 6.12
N PHE A 48 5.59 1.08 6.71
CA PHE A 48 5.72 2.50 6.33
C PHE A 48 6.96 3.16 6.94
N ALA A 49 7.41 2.69 8.11
CA ALA A 49 8.66 3.17 8.72
C ALA A 49 9.87 2.83 7.84
N GLU A 50 9.95 1.60 7.32
CA GLU A 50 11.01 1.20 6.37
C GLU A 50 11.04 2.10 5.12
N MET A 51 9.85 2.42 4.58
CA MET A 51 9.69 3.35 3.46
C MET A 51 10.22 4.75 3.79
N ALA A 52 9.87 5.29 4.96
CA ALA A 52 10.31 6.61 5.39
C ALA A 52 11.84 6.69 5.57
N LEU A 53 12.46 5.63 6.10
CA LEU A 53 13.91 5.54 6.31
C LEU A 53 14.70 5.48 5.00
N SER A 54 14.06 5.16 3.87
CA SER A 54 14.72 5.12 2.56
C SER A 54 15.07 6.49 1.98
N ARG A 55 14.56 7.58 2.58
CA ARG A 55 14.58 8.96 2.05
C ARG A 55 13.81 9.17 0.74
N GLY A 56 13.12 8.13 0.24
CA GLY A 56 12.31 8.20 -0.98
C GLY A 56 10.88 8.71 -0.75
N VAL A 57 10.56 9.14 0.47
CA VAL A 57 9.22 9.63 0.84
C VAL A 57 9.34 11.02 1.47
N ALA A 58 8.53 11.96 0.99
CA ALA A 58 8.45 13.31 1.49
C ALA A 58 7.95 13.36 2.93
N VAL A 59 8.47 14.32 3.71
CA VAL A 59 8.13 14.53 5.12
C VAL A 59 6.65 14.81 5.30
N GLU A 60 5.99 15.45 4.33
CA GLU A 60 4.56 15.73 4.34
C GLU A 60 3.73 14.45 4.24
N ILE A 61 4.15 13.48 3.42
CA ILE A 61 3.52 12.16 3.32
C ILE A 61 3.77 11.34 4.58
N ILE A 62 4.98 11.38 5.13
CA ILE A 62 5.33 10.76 6.42
C ILE A 62 4.41 11.30 7.53
N SER A 63 4.25 12.62 7.60
CA SER A 63 3.40 13.28 8.60
C SER A 63 1.92 12.92 8.42
N PHE A 64 1.46 12.82 7.18
CA PHE A 64 0.11 12.35 6.86
C PHE A 64 -0.10 10.90 7.32
N LEU A 65 0.84 10.01 7.03
CA LEU A 65 0.77 8.61 7.42
C LEU A 65 0.68 8.44 8.94
N VAL A 66 1.38 9.27 9.73
CA VAL A 66 1.26 9.23 11.21
C VAL A 66 -0.15 9.60 11.65
N LYS A 67 -0.72 10.69 11.12
CA LYS A 67 -2.11 11.07 11.43
C LYS A 67 -3.11 10.00 11.01
N LEU A 68 -2.87 9.35 9.87
CA LEU A 68 -3.71 8.26 9.39
C LEU A 68 -3.56 7.03 10.30
N THR A 69 -2.36 6.72 10.78
CA THR A 69 -2.11 5.64 11.74
C THR A 69 -2.96 5.85 12.99
N GLU A 70 -2.94 7.05 13.58
CA GLU A 70 -3.76 7.39 14.74
C GLU A 70 -5.26 7.19 14.48
N LEU A 71 -5.75 7.62 13.32
CA LEU A 71 -7.14 7.46 12.92
C LEU A 71 -7.52 5.98 12.75
N ILE A 72 -6.70 5.19 12.07
CA ILE A 72 -6.97 3.76 11.85
C ILE A 72 -6.94 2.97 13.16
N SER A 73 -5.98 3.25 14.04
CA SER A 73 -5.95 2.66 15.38
C SER A 73 -7.19 3.01 16.20
N TRP A 74 -7.67 4.26 16.12
CA TRP A 74 -8.90 4.66 16.80
C TRP A 74 -10.13 3.92 16.25
N ILE A 75 -10.26 3.78 14.93
CA ILE A 75 -11.34 3.01 14.28
C ILE A 75 -11.31 1.55 14.74
N ALA A 76 -10.13 0.92 14.73
CA ALA A 76 -9.95 -0.47 15.16
C ALA A 76 -10.41 -0.67 16.63
N THR A 77 -9.99 0.22 17.55
CA THR A 77 -10.40 0.11 18.97
C THR A 77 -11.90 0.32 19.20
N GLY A 78 -12.56 1.09 18.32
CA GLY A 78 -14.01 1.30 18.38
C GLY A 78 -14.81 0.06 17.99
N GLU A 79 -14.24 -0.84 17.18
CA GLU A 79 -14.87 -2.09 16.76
C GLU A 79 -14.95 -3.10 17.91
N ASP A 80 -13.86 -3.26 18.66
CA ASP A 80 -13.77 -4.21 19.78
C ASP A 80 -14.77 -3.89 20.91
N ALA A 81 -15.05 -2.61 21.13
CA ALA A 81 -16.01 -2.15 22.13
C ALA A 81 -17.47 -2.46 21.74
N GLY A 82 -17.79 -2.48 20.44
CA GLY A 82 -19.15 -2.76 19.94
C GLY A 82 -19.55 -4.23 20.04
N SER A 83 -18.58 -5.14 19.97
CA SER A 83 -18.80 -6.59 19.98
C SER A 83 -18.91 -7.21 21.38
N GLN A 84 -18.62 -6.46 22.46
CA GLN A 84 -18.69 -6.93 23.86
C GLN A 84 -19.86 -6.36 24.68
N SER A 85 -20.90 -5.81 24.04
CA SER A 85 -22.07 -5.29 24.76
C SER A 85 -23.08 -6.39 25.10
N THR A 86 -22.75 -7.22 26.09
CA THR A 86 -23.72 -8.13 26.77
C THR A 86 -23.53 -8.20 28.29
N ALA A 87 -22.63 -7.40 28.87
CA ALA A 87 -22.43 -7.36 30.32
C ALA A 87 -23.38 -6.35 30.98
N PRO A 88 -24.04 -6.70 32.11
CA PRO A 88 -24.87 -5.76 32.86
C PRO A 88 -24.02 -4.63 33.47
N PRO A 89 -24.61 -3.45 33.72
CA PRO A 89 -23.86 -2.28 34.17
C PRO A 89 -23.20 -2.54 35.54
N PRO A 90 -21.92 -2.16 35.73
CA PRO A 90 -21.30 -2.22 37.04
C PRO A 90 -21.94 -1.20 38.00
N PRO A 91 -21.95 -1.48 39.32
CA PRO A 91 -22.48 -0.56 40.33
C PRO A 91 -21.68 0.75 40.36
N PRO A 92 -22.29 1.86 40.84
CA PRO A 92 -21.65 3.17 40.84
C PRO A 92 -20.46 3.17 41.81
N ALA A 93 -19.25 3.07 41.25
CA ALA A 93 -18.01 3.25 42.00
C ALA A 93 -17.73 4.75 42.15
N THR A 94 -17.58 5.15 43.41
CA THR A 94 -17.09 6.44 43.87
C THR A 94 -15.72 6.78 43.28
N ASN A 95 -15.61 8.02 42.79
CA ASN A 95 -14.47 8.87 42.44
C ASN A 95 -13.02 8.31 42.49
N ASP A 96 -12.24 8.77 41.49
CA ASP A 96 -10.78 8.83 41.40
C ASP A 96 -10.07 7.87 40.43
N SER A 97 -10.69 7.61 39.28
CA SER A 97 -9.93 7.29 38.07
C SER A 97 -10.62 7.91 36.87
N ALA A 98 -10.20 9.13 36.53
CA ALA A 98 -10.45 9.69 35.21
C ALA A 98 -9.71 8.80 34.20
N ALA A 99 -10.35 7.69 33.82
CA ALA A 99 -10.01 6.95 32.63
C ALA A 99 -10.09 7.97 31.49
N SER A 100 -8.92 8.43 31.03
CA SER A 100 -8.81 9.37 29.93
C SER A 100 -9.56 8.76 28.75
N ALA A 101 -10.73 9.32 28.44
CA ALA A 101 -11.51 8.90 27.29
C ALA A 101 -10.58 8.84 26.06
N PRO A 102 -10.69 7.80 25.21
CA PRO A 102 -9.82 7.66 24.05
C PRO A 102 -9.79 8.97 23.27
N HIS A 103 -8.60 9.55 23.14
CA HIS A 103 -8.43 10.85 22.48
C HIS A 103 -8.93 10.71 21.04
N ARG A 104 -9.98 11.46 20.70
CA ARG A 104 -10.53 11.45 19.35
C ARG A 104 -9.46 12.00 18.40
N PRO A 105 -9.12 11.29 17.31
CA PRO A 105 -8.12 11.77 16.36
C PRO A 105 -8.59 13.08 15.72
N ASP A 106 -7.64 13.98 15.49
CA ASP A 106 -7.88 15.28 14.83
C ASP A 106 -8.35 15.11 13.38
N MET A 107 -7.97 14.01 12.74
CA MET A 107 -8.28 13.73 11.34
C MET A 107 -9.52 12.82 11.22
N THR A 108 -10.42 13.16 10.29
CA THR A 108 -11.53 12.28 9.87
C THR A 108 -11.19 11.56 8.56
N ILE A 109 -11.90 10.48 8.24
CA ILE A 109 -11.71 9.78 6.95
C ILE A 109 -12.00 10.69 5.75
N GLN A 110 -13.05 11.51 5.81
CA GLN A 110 -13.34 12.50 4.77
C GLN A 110 -12.18 13.50 4.60
N ARG A 111 -11.59 13.94 5.72
CA ARG A 111 -10.41 14.82 5.68
C ARG A 111 -9.21 14.12 5.07
N ALA A 112 -8.97 12.85 5.41
CA ALA A 112 -7.90 12.04 4.84
C ALA A 112 -8.06 11.91 3.31
N ILE A 113 -9.27 11.63 2.82
CA ILE A 113 -9.58 11.57 1.38
C ILE A 113 -9.26 12.90 0.71
N TYR A 114 -9.70 14.03 1.28
CA TYR A 114 -9.43 15.36 0.74
C TYR A 114 -7.92 15.67 0.69
N ASP A 115 -7.19 15.37 1.76
CA ASP A 115 -5.75 15.62 1.84
C ASP A 115 -4.98 14.74 0.85
N LEU A 116 -5.39 13.47 0.65
CA LEU A 116 -4.83 12.57 -0.35
C LEU A 116 -5.08 13.03 -1.78
N GLN A 117 -6.28 13.57 -2.07
CA GLN A 117 -6.58 14.19 -3.37
C GLN A 117 -5.72 15.45 -3.62
N CYS A 118 -5.41 16.21 -2.57
CA CYS A 118 -4.50 17.34 -2.68
C CYS A 118 -3.05 16.88 -2.89
N LEU A 119 -2.61 15.85 -2.15
CA LEU A 119 -1.28 15.27 -2.29
C LEU A 119 -1.06 14.65 -3.67
N SER A 120 -2.06 14.00 -4.26
CA SER A 120 -1.97 13.38 -5.59
C SER A 120 -1.79 14.38 -6.73
N ALA A 121 -2.09 15.66 -6.49
CA ALA A 121 -1.87 16.75 -7.45
C ALA A 121 -0.43 17.30 -7.41
N LEU A 122 0.41 16.86 -6.47
CA LEU A 122 1.81 17.29 -6.34
C LEU A 122 2.74 16.44 -7.23
N PRO A 123 3.95 16.94 -7.55
CA PRO A 123 4.94 16.16 -8.30
C PRO A 123 5.56 15.07 -7.41
N LEU A 124 4.85 13.96 -7.26
CA LEU A 124 5.26 12.80 -6.48
C LEU A 124 6.28 11.95 -7.24
N THR A 125 7.20 11.31 -6.52
CA THR A 125 7.98 10.21 -7.10
C THR A 125 7.06 9.04 -7.47
N PRO A 126 7.44 8.16 -8.42
CA PRO A 126 6.63 6.99 -8.76
C PRO A 126 6.16 6.13 -7.57
N PRO A 127 7.01 5.76 -6.59
CA PRO A 127 6.54 4.99 -5.44
C PRO A 127 5.56 5.77 -4.54
N GLU A 128 5.75 7.07 -4.35
CA GLU A 128 4.80 7.90 -3.60
C GLU A 128 3.47 8.02 -4.31
N ALA A 129 3.47 8.20 -5.64
CA ALA A 129 2.25 8.25 -6.43
C ALA A 129 1.43 6.97 -6.27
N GLN A 130 2.09 5.81 -6.31
CA GLN A 130 1.41 4.52 -6.08
C GLN A 130 0.88 4.38 -4.66
N MET A 131 1.65 4.81 -3.67
CA MET A 131 1.23 4.80 -2.28
C MET A 131 0.04 5.73 -2.04
N VAL A 132 0.07 6.96 -2.54
CA VAL A 132 -1.03 7.93 -2.40
C VAL A 132 -2.30 7.43 -3.08
N ARG A 133 -2.22 6.82 -4.27
CA ARG A 133 -3.38 6.20 -4.93
C ARG A 133 -3.97 5.06 -4.10
N ALA A 134 -3.12 4.18 -3.56
CA ALA A 134 -3.59 3.08 -2.74
C ALA A 134 -4.18 3.54 -1.41
N LEU A 135 -3.58 4.53 -0.76
CA LEU A 135 -4.13 5.17 0.43
C LEU A 135 -5.47 5.83 0.12
N LEU A 136 -5.65 6.43 -1.06
CA LEU A 136 -6.92 7.02 -1.45
C LEU A 136 -7.98 5.94 -1.69
N ALA A 137 -7.63 4.84 -2.35
CA ALA A 137 -8.51 3.68 -2.51
C ALA A 137 -8.91 3.07 -1.16
N PHE A 138 -7.95 2.88 -0.25
CA PHE A 138 -8.18 2.46 1.14
C PHE A 138 -9.12 3.42 1.88
N CYS A 139 -8.82 4.72 1.80
CA CYS A 139 -9.62 5.87 2.21
C CYS A 139 -11.10 5.72 1.88
N LEU A 140 -11.35 5.59 0.57
CA LEU A 140 -12.67 5.48 -0.02
C LEU A 140 -13.36 4.19 0.41
N HIS A 141 -12.66 3.06 0.36
CA HIS A 141 -13.21 1.76 0.72
C HIS A 141 -13.69 1.76 2.18
N LEU A 142 -12.85 2.22 3.11
CA LEU A 142 -13.20 2.35 4.51
C LEU A 142 -14.35 3.34 4.75
N TYR A 143 -14.39 4.44 4.00
CA TYR A 143 -15.51 5.38 4.06
C TYR A 143 -16.83 4.75 3.60
N ASN A 144 -16.77 3.91 2.58
CA ASN A 144 -17.94 3.22 2.04
C ASN A 144 -18.55 2.25 3.04
N GLU A 145 -17.69 1.44 3.69
CA GLU A 145 -18.07 0.49 4.73
C GLU A 145 -18.68 1.14 5.97
N THR A 146 -18.34 2.41 6.24
CA THR A 146 -18.77 3.09 7.47
C THR A 146 -19.93 4.06 7.30
N SER A 147 -20.17 4.57 6.09
CA SER A 147 -21.12 5.68 5.88
C SER A 147 -22.38 5.29 5.13
N PHE A 148 -22.31 4.98 3.83
CA PHE A 148 -23.53 4.94 2.98
C PHE A 148 -23.54 3.92 1.82
N HIS A 149 -22.59 2.98 1.73
CA HIS A 149 -22.52 1.98 0.64
C HIS A 149 -22.80 2.59 -0.76
N ILE A 150 -22.16 3.71 -1.08
CA ILE A 150 -22.31 4.39 -2.36
C ILE A 150 -21.41 3.67 -3.38
N PRO A 151 -21.86 3.44 -4.64
CA PRO A 151 -21.00 2.86 -5.67
C PRO A 151 -19.73 3.70 -5.88
N LEU A 152 -18.56 3.12 -5.58
CA LEU A 152 -17.25 3.76 -5.71
C LEU A 152 -16.53 3.43 -7.02
N ALA A 153 -17.14 2.66 -7.92
CA ALA A 153 -16.52 2.30 -9.19
C ALA A 153 -16.04 3.54 -9.97
N ARG A 154 -16.83 4.62 -10.02
CA ARG A 154 -16.44 5.85 -10.73
C ARG A 154 -15.18 6.53 -10.15
N PRO A 155 -15.07 6.80 -8.84
CA PRO A 155 -13.85 7.37 -8.28
C PRO A 155 -12.66 6.39 -8.21
N LEU A 156 -12.89 5.08 -8.09
CA LEU A 156 -11.80 4.08 -8.00
C LEU A 156 -11.17 3.74 -9.35
N ARG A 157 -11.95 3.74 -10.43
CA ARG A 157 -11.47 3.40 -11.77
C ARG A 157 -10.19 4.14 -12.20
N PRO A 158 -10.12 5.50 -12.16
CA PRO A 158 -8.90 6.20 -12.56
C PRO A 158 -7.71 5.89 -11.63
N LEU A 159 -7.95 5.52 -10.37
CA LEU A 159 -6.89 5.10 -9.45
C LEU A 159 -6.33 3.74 -9.87
N LEU A 160 -7.20 2.78 -10.18
CA LEU A 160 -6.83 1.44 -10.62
C LEU A 160 -6.12 1.45 -11.98
N GLU A 161 -6.64 2.20 -12.96
CA GLU A 161 -6.03 2.35 -14.28
C GLU A 161 -4.61 2.92 -14.15
N ALA A 162 -4.45 4.05 -13.43
CA ALA A 162 -3.14 4.66 -13.20
C ALA A 162 -2.20 3.81 -12.32
N PHE A 163 -2.75 2.99 -11.43
CA PHE A 163 -1.96 2.02 -10.65
C PHE A 163 -1.37 0.95 -11.59
N ASN A 164 -2.20 0.41 -12.49
CA ASN A 164 -1.83 -0.65 -13.42
C ASN A 164 -0.91 -0.21 -14.58
N GLU A 165 -0.88 1.07 -14.92
CA GLU A 165 0.08 1.64 -15.88
C GLU A 165 1.54 1.46 -15.43
N THR A 166 1.80 1.36 -14.12
CA THR A 166 3.15 1.15 -13.62
C THR A 166 3.58 -0.31 -13.77
N THR A 167 4.34 -0.56 -14.83
CA THR A 167 4.77 -1.93 -15.17
C THR A 167 6.12 -2.31 -14.58
N GLU A 168 6.94 -1.33 -14.21
CA GLU A 168 8.26 -1.52 -13.61
C GLU A 168 8.13 -1.74 -12.10
N LEU A 169 8.62 -2.88 -11.64
CA LEU A 169 8.61 -3.20 -10.24
C LEU A 169 9.91 -2.72 -9.58
N PRO A 170 9.83 -2.01 -8.44
CA PRO A 170 10.99 -1.53 -7.71
C PRO A 170 11.91 -2.68 -7.31
N ARG A 171 13.23 -2.46 -7.28
CA ARG A 171 14.19 -3.49 -6.85
C ARG A 171 14.22 -3.75 -5.34
N PRO A 172 14.17 -2.73 -4.46
CA PRO A 172 14.28 -2.95 -3.03
C PRO A 172 13.12 -3.79 -2.49
N PRO A 173 13.37 -4.79 -1.61
CA PRO A 173 12.35 -5.71 -1.14
C PRO A 173 11.28 -5.03 -0.27
N TRP A 174 11.68 -4.09 0.60
CA TRP A 174 10.76 -3.28 1.41
C TRP A 174 9.78 -2.48 0.54
N LEU A 175 10.27 -1.93 -0.57
CA LEU A 175 9.44 -1.16 -1.50
C LEU A 175 8.48 -2.06 -2.28
N GLN A 176 8.91 -3.27 -2.66
CA GLN A 176 8.02 -4.27 -3.27
C GLN A 176 6.91 -4.71 -2.30
N ARG A 177 7.22 -4.88 -1.02
CA ARG A 177 6.25 -5.21 0.03
C ARG A 177 5.23 -4.11 0.25
N CYS A 178 5.68 -2.85 0.32
CA CYS A 178 4.77 -1.70 0.37
C CYS A 178 3.88 -1.63 -0.87
N LEU A 179 4.46 -1.80 -2.06
CA LEU A 179 3.68 -1.82 -3.30
C LEU A 179 2.71 -3.01 -3.37
N TYR A 180 3.06 -4.13 -2.74
CA TYR A 180 2.18 -5.30 -2.65
C TYR A 180 0.97 -5.03 -1.76
N TRP A 181 1.18 -4.43 -0.59
CA TRP A 181 0.08 -3.92 0.23
C TRP A 181 -0.80 -2.95 -0.56
N CYS A 182 -0.17 -2.00 -1.26
CA CYS A 182 -0.90 -1.05 -2.12
C CYS A 182 -1.74 -1.77 -3.18
N ALA A 183 -1.19 -2.80 -3.82
CA ALA A 183 -1.86 -3.53 -4.89
C ALA A 183 -3.05 -4.36 -4.40
N VAL A 184 -2.92 -5.01 -3.23
CA VAL A 184 -4.03 -5.75 -2.60
C VAL A 184 -5.15 -4.79 -2.22
N VAL A 185 -4.82 -3.67 -1.60
CA VAL A 185 -5.79 -2.65 -1.19
C VAL A 185 -6.56 -2.07 -2.37
N VAL A 186 -5.86 -1.67 -3.44
CA VAL A 186 -6.49 -1.11 -4.64
C VAL A 186 -7.39 -2.14 -5.32
N ALA A 187 -6.89 -3.37 -5.46
CA ALA A 187 -7.64 -4.45 -6.09
C ALA A 187 -8.88 -4.83 -5.27
N SER A 188 -8.75 -4.93 -3.95
CA SER A 188 -9.88 -5.24 -3.06
C SER A 188 -10.93 -4.13 -3.07
N ALA A 189 -10.52 -2.86 -3.01
CA ALA A 189 -11.46 -1.73 -3.06
C ALA A 189 -12.27 -1.73 -4.37
N TRP A 190 -11.65 -2.15 -5.48
CA TRP A 190 -12.33 -2.29 -6.77
C TRP A 190 -13.24 -3.52 -6.83
N ASP A 191 -12.74 -4.69 -6.45
CA ASP A 191 -13.44 -5.97 -6.60
C ASP A 191 -14.70 -6.06 -5.73
N THR A 192 -14.83 -5.24 -4.69
CA THR A 192 -16.03 -5.14 -3.85
C THR A 192 -17.15 -4.32 -4.48
N GLN A 193 -16.89 -3.60 -5.58
CA GLN A 193 -17.90 -2.78 -6.24
C GLN A 193 -18.85 -3.62 -7.09
N ILE A 194 -20.15 -3.36 -6.99
CA ILE A 194 -21.20 -4.07 -7.75
C ILE A 194 -20.98 -3.95 -9.27
N ASP A 195 -20.52 -2.79 -9.73
CA ASP A 195 -20.27 -2.50 -11.14
C ASP A 195 -18.82 -2.79 -11.57
N ALA A 196 -18.04 -3.47 -10.74
CA ALA A 196 -16.66 -3.82 -11.07
C ALA A 196 -16.63 -4.73 -12.28
N SER A 197 -16.06 -4.25 -13.39
CA SER A 197 -15.65 -5.15 -14.45
C SER A 197 -14.50 -6.03 -13.94
N PRO A 198 -14.38 -7.28 -14.44
CA PRO A 198 -13.22 -8.13 -14.16
C PRO A 198 -11.98 -7.49 -14.79
N GLU A 199 -11.38 -6.54 -14.08
CA GLU A 199 -10.15 -5.88 -14.49
C GLU A 199 -8.94 -6.75 -14.13
N ARG A 200 -7.87 -6.60 -14.91
CA ARG A 200 -6.61 -7.28 -14.63
C ARG A 200 -5.83 -6.45 -13.62
N HIS A 201 -5.68 -6.96 -12.41
CA HIS A 201 -4.80 -6.41 -11.39
C HIS A 201 -3.32 -6.72 -11.72
N VAL A 202 -2.79 -6.08 -12.77
CA VAL A 202 -1.49 -6.39 -13.38
C VAL A 202 -0.35 -6.29 -12.37
N VAL A 203 -0.35 -5.24 -11.55
CA VAL A 203 0.71 -5.01 -10.55
C VAL A 203 0.63 -6.07 -9.44
N LEU A 204 -0.58 -6.38 -8.97
CA LEU A 204 -0.82 -7.42 -7.96
C LEU A 204 -0.34 -8.78 -8.46
N ASP A 205 -0.73 -9.17 -9.68
CA ASP A 205 -0.37 -10.46 -10.26
C ASP A 205 1.16 -10.59 -10.41
N LYS A 206 1.83 -9.53 -10.89
CA LYS A 206 3.31 -9.50 -11.01
C LYS A 206 4.02 -9.60 -9.67
N LEU A 207 3.56 -8.88 -8.64
CA LEU A 207 4.15 -8.92 -7.31
C LEU A 207 3.92 -10.27 -6.64
N ALA A 208 2.71 -10.82 -6.74
CA ALA A 208 2.39 -12.14 -6.21
C ALA A 208 3.20 -13.26 -6.88
N ALA A 209 3.61 -13.09 -8.14
CA ALA A 209 4.49 -14.04 -8.82
C ALA A 209 5.95 -13.99 -8.32
N ARG A 210 6.39 -12.86 -7.73
CA ARG A 210 7.78 -12.59 -7.34
C ARG A 210 8.02 -12.74 -5.84
N LEU A 211 7.10 -12.26 -5.00
CA LEU A 211 7.28 -12.24 -3.56
C LEU A 211 7.11 -13.64 -2.96
N PRO A 212 8.03 -14.11 -2.11
CA PRO A 212 7.87 -15.38 -1.41
C PRO A 212 6.67 -15.36 -0.45
N GLU A 213 6.41 -14.24 0.22
CA GLU A 213 5.31 -14.05 1.17
C GLU A 213 3.93 -14.21 0.50
N ALA A 214 3.84 -13.99 -0.81
CA ALA A 214 2.60 -14.10 -1.58
C ALA A 214 2.15 -15.53 -1.89
N ARG A 215 2.88 -16.56 -1.40
CA ARG A 215 2.62 -17.97 -1.75
C ARG A 215 1.48 -18.60 -0.96
N CYS A 216 1.30 -18.17 0.28
CA CYS A 216 0.21 -18.59 1.15
C CYS A 216 -0.40 -17.35 1.82
N TRP A 217 -1.65 -17.50 2.26
CA TRP A 217 -2.36 -16.39 2.89
C TRP A 217 -1.73 -16.01 4.22
N ALA A 218 -1.32 -16.97 5.06
CA ALA A 218 -0.73 -16.68 6.37
C ALA A 218 0.48 -15.72 6.26
N ASP A 219 1.45 -16.01 5.39
CA ASP A 219 2.61 -15.13 5.18
C ASP A 219 2.20 -13.78 4.58
N THR A 220 1.17 -13.75 3.73
CA THR A 220 0.62 -12.53 3.15
C THR A 220 -0.04 -11.67 4.23
N GLU A 221 -0.84 -12.27 5.11
CA GLU A 221 -1.52 -11.60 6.21
C GLU A 221 -0.51 -11.01 7.19
N ASP A 222 0.50 -11.78 7.61
CA ASP A 222 1.59 -11.31 8.46
C ASP A 222 2.31 -10.11 7.83
N LEU A 223 2.51 -10.13 6.51
CA LEU A 223 3.06 -9.00 5.78
C LEU A 223 2.12 -7.79 5.75
N MET A 224 0.82 -7.99 5.49
CA MET A 224 -0.17 -6.90 5.43
C MET A 224 -0.34 -6.23 6.80
N ARG A 225 -0.26 -6.98 7.90
CA ARG A 225 -0.33 -6.48 9.28
C ARG A 225 0.82 -5.53 9.65
N LYS A 226 1.90 -5.48 8.87
CA LYS A 226 2.98 -4.48 9.02
C LYS A 226 2.62 -3.08 8.51
N PHE A 227 1.48 -2.94 7.83
CA PHE A 227 0.95 -1.69 7.29
C PHE A 227 -0.35 -1.32 8.01
N PHE A 228 -1.26 -0.59 7.34
CA PHE A 228 -2.60 -0.42 7.88
C PHE A 228 -3.39 -1.72 7.71
N TRP A 229 -3.96 -2.17 8.82
CA TRP A 229 -4.76 -3.39 8.91
C TRP A 229 -6.01 -3.11 9.73
N LEU A 230 -7.14 -3.61 9.24
CA LEU A 230 -8.43 -3.64 9.93
C LEU A 230 -9.02 -5.03 9.69
N ASP A 231 -9.40 -5.74 10.74
CA ASP A 231 -9.82 -7.14 10.61
C ASP A 231 -11.03 -7.29 9.70
N ARG A 232 -11.96 -6.32 9.68
CA ARG A 232 -13.10 -6.28 8.75
C ARG A 232 -12.72 -6.30 7.27
N LEU A 233 -11.53 -5.81 6.91
CA LEU A 233 -11.03 -5.78 5.54
C LEU A 233 -10.21 -7.04 5.21
N GLY A 234 -9.77 -7.79 6.22
CA GLY A 234 -8.91 -8.95 6.06
C GLY A 234 -9.54 -10.05 5.19
N ASP A 235 -10.82 -10.33 5.41
CA ASP A 235 -11.56 -11.33 4.63
C ASP A 235 -11.65 -10.96 3.14
N GLU A 236 -11.92 -9.69 2.84
CA GLU A 236 -12.00 -9.19 1.46
C GLU A 236 -10.63 -9.24 0.77
N TRP A 237 -9.58 -8.89 1.52
CA TRP A 237 -8.20 -8.94 1.03
C TRP A 237 -7.78 -10.39 0.75
N GLU A 238 -8.23 -11.35 1.56
CA GLU A 238 -7.99 -12.77 1.31
C GLU A 238 -8.68 -13.23 0.03
N VAL A 239 -9.94 -12.84 -0.19
CA VAL A 239 -10.67 -13.17 -1.42
C VAL A 239 -9.94 -12.62 -2.64
N CYS A 240 -9.54 -11.34 -2.61
CA CYS A 240 -8.79 -10.72 -3.69
C CYS A 240 -7.43 -11.42 -3.94
N TRP A 241 -6.71 -11.74 -2.85
CA TRP A 241 -5.46 -12.49 -2.90
C TRP A 241 -5.63 -13.87 -3.51
N ARG A 242 -6.65 -14.64 -3.09
CA ARG A 242 -6.94 -15.99 -3.63
C ARG A 242 -7.21 -15.92 -5.13
N ALA A 243 -7.93 -14.90 -5.59
CA ALA A 243 -8.16 -14.68 -7.02
C ALA A 243 -6.85 -14.45 -7.79
N ALA A 244 -5.95 -13.61 -7.26
CA ALA A 244 -4.62 -13.38 -7.83
C ALA A 244 -3.74 -14.65 -7.82
N ALA A 245 -3.71 -15.36 -6.70
CA ALA A 245 -2.98 -16.62 -6.55
C ALA A 245 -3.46 -17.68 -7.56
N PHE A 246 -4.77 -17.77 -7.79
CA PHE A 246 -5.36 -18.66 -8.79
C PHE A 246 -4.91 -18.30 -10.22
N ARG A 247 -4.95 -17.01 -10.59
CA ARG A 247 -4.48 -16.52 -11.89
C ARG A 247 -3.00 -16.85 -12.12
N ASN A 248 -2.16 -16.68 -11.11
CA ASN A 248 -0.73 -16.98 -11.17
C ASN A 248 -0.44 -18.48 -11.32
N ARG A 249 -1.17 -19.34 -10.61
CA ARG A 249 -1.03 -20.80 -10.75
C ARG A 249 -1.40 -21.26 -12.17
N ARG A 250 -2.46 -20.68 -12.76
CA ARG A 250 -2.85 -20.96 -14.16
C ARG A 250 -1.78 -20.52 -15.16
N HIS A 251 -1.22 -19.33 -15.00
CA HIS A 251 -0.14 -18.83 -15.88
C HIS A 251 1.11 -19.71 -15.81
N ARG A 252 1.54 -20.13 -14.62
CA ARG A 252 2.70 -21.03 -14.47
C ARG A 252 2.47 -22.40 -15.12
N ARG A 253 1.27 -22.97 -14.99
CA ARG A 253 0.91 -24.25 -15.64
C ARG A 253 0.84 -24.14 -17.16
N GLY A 254 0.27 -23.06 -17.69
CA GLY A 254 0.22 -22.80 -19.13
C GLY A 254 1.60 -22.56 -19.73
N ALA A 255 2.48 -21.82 -19.04
CA ALA A 255 3.86 -21.61 -19.48
C ALA A 255 4.72 -22.89 -19.42
N SER A 256 4.49 -23.76 -18.43
CA SER A 256 5.20 -25.03 -18.30
C SER A 256 4.79 -26.08 -19.34
N GLN A 257 3.62 -25.94 -19.97
CA GLN A 257 3.19 -26.82 -21.06
C GLN A 257 3.75 -26.40 -22.43
N ILE A 258 4.34 -25.20 -22.57
CA ILE A 258 4.74 -24.62 -23.86
C ILE A 258 6.27 -24.67 -24.11
N ALA A 259 7.10 -25.18 -23.19
CA ALA A 259 8.54 -25.37 -23.45
C ALA A 259 9.11 -26.68 -22.85
N PRO A 260 9.91 -27.51 -23.58
CA PRO A 260 10.41 -27.38 -24.96
C PRO A 260 10.16 -28.61 -25.86
N LEU A 261 9.62 -28.40 -27.07
CA LEU A 261 9.73 -29.34 -28.21
C LEU A 261 10.88 -28.96 -29.18
N SER A 262 11.80 -28.09 -28.77
CA SER A 262 12.91 -27.62 -29.61
C SER A 262 14.22 -28.40 -29.41
N ARG A 263 14.19 -29.64 -28.90
CA ARG A 263 15.36 -30.53 -28.81
C ARG A 263 15.10 -31.94 -29.35
N LEU A 264 14.35 -32.04 -30.44
CA LEU A 264 14.23 -33.29 -31.20
C LEU A 264 14.34 -32.98 -32.71
N GLY A 265 15.54 -32.62 -33.13
CA GLY A 265 15.81 -32.25 -34.52
C GLY A 265 17.30 -32.27 -34.79
N ASP A 266 17.99 -33.34 -34.38
CA ASP A 266 19.30 -33.66 -34.93
C ASP A 266 19.51 -35.17 -34.92
N ARG A 267 18.81 -35.82 -35.85
CA ARG A 267 19.07 -37.19 -36.33
C ARG A 267 18.27 -37.36 -37.61
N ASP A 268 18.93 -37.09 -38.73
CA ASP A 268 19.11 -38.08 -39.79
C ASP A 268 19.65 -37.37 -41.04
N GLY A 269 20.89 -37.71 -41.40
CA GLY A 269 21.38 -37.45 -42.74
C GLY A 269 20.71 -38.39 -43.75
N PRO A 270 20.93 -38.13 -45.05
CA PRO A 270 21.13 -39.25 -45.93
C PRO A 270 22.36 -39.07 -46.82
N ALA A 271 22.98 -40.24 -47.04
CA ALA A 271 24.03 -40.51 -48.00
C ALA A 271 23.67 -40.03 -49.42
N GLY A 272 24.63 -39.39 -50.07
CA GLY A 272 24.67 -39.18 -51.52
C GLY A 272 26.00 -39.72 -52.04
N VAL A 273 25.95 -40.95 -52.54
CA VAL A 273 27.00 -41.60 -53.32
C VAL A 273 27.06 -40.92 -54.70
N GLY A 274 28.27 -40.64 -55.19
CA GLY A 274 28.49 -40.12 -56.53
C GLY A 274 29.99 -39.98 -56.82
N ASP A 275 30.53 -41.04 -57.41
CA ASP A 275 31.92 -41.23 -57.81
C ASP A 275 32.52 -40.15 -58.75
N ALA A 276 33.86 -40.19 -58.79
CA ALA A 276 34.71 -40.11 -59.98
C ALA A 276 35.41 -38.79 -60.35
N PHE A 277 36.74 -38.86 -60.16
CA PHE A 277 37.81 -38.62 -61.14
C PHE A 277 38.44 -37.22 -61.32
N ASP A 278 39.72 -37.20 -60.91
CA ASP A 278 40.94 -36.60 -61.48
C ASP A 278 40.95 -35.19 -62.08
N GLY A 279 41.94 -34.43 -61.60
CA GLY A 279 42.47 -33.20 -62.21
C GLY A 279 43.06 -32.25 -61.19
#